data_AF-A0A679JBG8-F1
#
_entry.id   AF-A0A679JBG8-F1
#
_cell.length_a   1.000
_cell.length_b   1.000
_cell.length_c   1.000
_cell.angle_alpha   90.00
_cell.angle_beta   90.00
_cell.angle_gamma   90.00
#
_symmetry.space_group_name_H-M   'P 1'
#
loop_
_entity.id
_entity.type
_entity.pdbx_description
1 polymer ?
#
loop_
_entity_poly.entity_id
_entity_poly.type
_entity_poly.pdbx_seq_one_letter_code
_entity_poly.pdbx_strand_id
1 'polypeptide(L)'
;MRRIVFLGVVLAAAATTAAAQTRKPFPPGVVGVMPIDAGTEYLFLDRPTTVGGACKGWKAVSIQPPGRLGAGTTGLMCWKESNGQLLTATAAGVSPQVAPMDLIR
;
A
#
# COMPACT_ATOMS: atom_id res chain seq x y z
N MET A 1 37.87 -6.70 -56.74
CA MET A 1 37.63 -7.67 -55.64
C MET A 1 36.96 -6.96 -54.49
N ARG A 2 35.82 -7.52 -54.08
CA ARG A 2 34.81 -7.12 -53.11
C ARG A 2 35.35 -7.06 -51.67
N ARG A 3 34.89 -6.11 -50.85
CA ARG A 3 34.63 -6.29 -49.40
C ARG A 3 33.90 -5.07 -48.81
N ILE A 4 32.57 -5.16 -48.84
CA ILE A 4 31.66 -4.36 -48.02
C ILE A 4 31.87 -4.82 -46.57
N VAL A 5 32.26 -3.93 -45.67
CA VAL A 5 32.32 -4.21 -44.24
C VAL A 5 31.02 -3.72 -43.63
N PHE A 6 30.13 -4.66 -43.32
CA PHE A 6 28.89 -4.38 -42.59
C PHE A 6 29.25 -3.97 -41.15
N LEU A 7 28.96 -2.71 -40.81
CA LEU A 7 28.98 -2.22 -39.43
C LEU A 7 27.84 -2.94 -38.68
N GLY A 8 28.20 -3.97 -37.91
CA GLY A 8 27.25 -4.72 -37.09
C GLY A 8 26.71 -3.87 -35.94
N VAL A 9 25.46 -3.45 -36.06
CA VAL A 9 24.68 -2.86 -34.96
C VAL A 9 24.40 -3.97 -33.94
N VAL A 10 25.18 -4.03 -32.87
CA VAL A 10 24.83 -4.85 -31.70
C VAL A 10 23.90 -4.00 -30.84
N LEU A 11 22.61 -4.08 -31.13
CA LEU A 11 21.57 -3.58 -30.24
C LEU A 11 21.55 -4.49 -29.01
N ALA A 12 22.26 -4.10 -27.95
CA ALA A 12 22.18 -4.79 -26.67
C ALA A 12 20.77 -4.57 -26.11
N ALA A 13 19.88 -5.53 -26.34
CA ALA A 13 18.59 -5.62 -25.68
C ALA A 13 18.86 -5.89 -24.19
N ALA A 14 19.05 -4.84 -23.41
CA ALA A 14 18.98 -4.91 -21.96
C ALA A 14 17.52 -5.19 -21.58
N ALA A 15 17.14 -6.47 -21.62
CA ALA A 15 15.93 -6.95 -20.96
C ALA A 15 16.20 -6.89 -19.45
N THR A 16 16.01 -5.71 -18.86
CA THR A 16 15.88 -5.63 -17.40
C THR A 16 14.56 -6.27 -17.05
N THR A 17 14.64 -7.54 -16.66
CA THR A 17 13.60 -8.22 -15.89
C THR A 17 13.21 -7.29 -14.75
N ALA A 18 12.05 -6.64 -14.86
CA ALA A 18 11.41 -6.00 -13.73
C ALA A 18 11.20 -7.11 -12.71
N ALA A 19 12.09 -7.20 -11.73
CA ALA A 19 11.94 -8.10 -10.62
C ALA A 19 10.62 -7.71 -9.97
N ALA A 20 9.58 -8.50 -10.23
CA ALA A 20 8.38 -8.50 -9.42
C ALA A 20 8.87 -8.83 -8.02
N GLN A 21 9.12 -7.79 -7.22
CA GLN A 21 9.44 -7.93 -5.81
C GLN A 21 8.28 -8.73 -5.24
N THR A 22 8.53 -10.01 -4.95
CA THR A 22 7.59 -10.87 -4.24
C THR A 22 7.39 -10.22 -2.88
N ARG A 23 6.36 -9.37 -2.77
CA ARG A 23 5.98 -8.74 -1.50
C ARG A 23 5.77 -9.86 -0.51
N LYS A 24 6.50 -9.79 0.60
CA LYS A 24 6.27 -10.68 1.73
C LYS A 24 4.78 -10.65 2.06
N PRO A 25 4.11 -11.81 2.22
CA PRO A 25 2.69 -11.83 2.52
C PRO A 25 2.41 -11.00 3.77
N PHE A 26 1.33 -10.20 3.73
CA PHE A 26 0.92 -9.43 4.88
C PHE A 26 0.58 -10.37 6.05
N PRO A 27 0.77 -9.93 7.30
CA PRO A 27 0.33 -10.67 8.47
C PRO A 27 -1.18 -10.94 8.43
N PRO A 28 -1.68 -11.98 9.11
CA PRO A 28 -3.10 -12.30 9.14
C PRO A 28 -3.97 -11.11 9.55
N GLY A 29 -5.02 -10.84 8.78
CA GLY A 29 -5.93 -9.73 9.03
C GLY A 29 -5.39 -8.35 8.61
N VAL A 30 -4.21 -8.26 8.01
CA VAL A 30 -3.68 -7.05 7.38
C VAL A 30 -3.87 -7.17 5.87
N VAL A 31 -4.50 -6.17 5.25
CA VAL A 31 -4.72 -6.12 3.79
C VAL A 31 -3.86 -5.10 3.09
N GLY A 32 -3.16 -4.29 3.87
CA GLY A 32 -2.17 -3.39 3.35
C GLY A 32 -1.43 -2.61 4.41
N VAL A 33 -0.30 -2.05 3.99
CA VAL A 33 0.58 -1.22 4.81
C VAL A 33 0.94 0.03 4.02
N MET A 34 0.77 1.20 4.64
CA MET A 34 1.25 2.46 4.07
C MET A 34 2.26 3.11 5.03
N PRO A 35 3.53 3.24 4.64
CA PRO A 35 4.49 4.01 5.42
C PRO A 35 4.13 5.50 5.37
N ILE A 36 4.16 6.17 6.52
CA ILE A 36 3.95 7.62 6.63
C ILE A 36 5.31 8.31 6.68
N ASP A 37 6.20 7.77 7.51
CA ASP A 37 7.56 8.24 7.74
C ASP A 37 8.44 7.06 8.22
N ALA A 38 9.69 7.34 8.57
CA ALA A 38 10.64 6.32 9.02
C ALA A 38 10.26 5.62 10.33
N GLY A 39 9.36 6.21 11.13
CA GLY A 39 8.94 5.73 12.44
C GLY A 39 7.49 5.24 12.50
N THR A 40 6.70 5.43 11.45
CA THR A 40 5.26 5.21 11.50
C THR A 40 4.71 4.59 10.21
N GLU A 41 3.91 3.54 10.35
CA GLU A 41 3.12 2.93 9.30
C GLU A 41 1.64 2.84 9.69
N TYR A 42 0.76 2.97 8.69
CA TYR A 42 -0.64 2.59 8.79
C TYR A 42 -0.83 1.16 8.33
N LEU A 43 -1.40 0.33 9.21
CA LEU A 43 -1.89 -1.00 8.89
C LEU A 43 -3.38 -0.95 8.64
N PHE A 44 -3.78 -1.33 7.42
CA PHE A 44 -5.16 -1.49 7.02
C PHE A 44 -5.62 -2.89 7.39
N LEU A 45 -6.53 -2.99 8.35
CA LEU A 45 -6.98 -4.27 8.89
C LEU A 45 -8.27 -4.73 8.23
N ASP A 46 -8.42 -6.03 7.98
CA ASP A 46 -9.67 -6.65 7.53
C ASP A 46 -10.61 -6.99 8.69
N ARG A 47 -10.88 -5.99 9.53
CA ARG A 47 -11.84 -6.14 10.62
C ARG A 47 -12.60 -4.83 10.85
N PRO A 48 -13.85 -4.90 11.32
CA PRO A 48 -14.61 -3.69 11.64
C PRO A 48 -13.89 -2.80 12.64
N THR A 49 -14.02 -1.49 12.46
CA THR A 49 -13.57 -0.50 13.43
C THR A 49 -14.53 -0.42 14.62
N THR A 50 -14.00 -0.07 15.80
CA THR A 50 -14.79 0.30 16.98
C THR A 50 -15.08 1.80 17.03
N VAL A 51 -14.53 2.58 16.10
CA VAL A 51 -14.73 4.04 16.01
C VAL A 51 -16.14 4.33 15.51
N GLY A 52 -16.88 5.13 16.26
CA GLY A 52 -18.21 5.60 15.88
C GLY A 52 -18.20 6.75 14.86
N GLY A 53 -19.33 7.45 14.74
CA GLY A 53 -19.44 8.61 13.85
C GLY A 53 -19.27 8.25 12.38
N ALA A 54 -18.43 9.01 11.66
CA ALA A 54 -18.17 8.80 10.23
C ALA A 54 -17.54 7.43 9.91
N CYS A 55 -16.98 6.76 10.92
CA CYS A 55 -16.37 5.43 10.81
C CYS A 55 -17.38 4.27 10.88
N LYS A 56 -18.68 4.54 11.06
CA LYS A 56 -19.69 3.48 11.17
C LYS A 56 -19.71 2.63 9.90
N GLY A 57 -19.49 1.33 10.06
CA GLY A 57 -19.46 0.35 8.96
C GLY A 57 -18.13 0.27 8.20
N TRP A 58 -17.07 0.95 8.68
CA TRP A 58 -15.75 0.94 8.06
C TRP A 58 -14.82 -0.05 8.79
N LYS A 59 -13.64 -0.27 8.23
CA LYS A 59 -12.62 -1.18 8.76
C LYS A 59 -11.58 -0.44 9.60
N ALA A 60 -10.89 -1.14 10.49
CA ALA A 60 -9.93 -0.56 11.42
C ALA A 60 -8.59 -0.20 10.74
N VAL A 61 -8.01 0.92 11.15
CA VAL A 61 -6.60 1.26 10.89
C VAL A 61 -5.83 1.12 12.20
N SER A 62 -4.62 0.56 12.15
CA SER A 62 -3.65 0.60 13.24
C SER A 62 -2.48 1.48 12.86
N ILE A 63 -2.04 2.35 13.77
CA ILE A 63 -0.88 3.22 13.61
C ILE A 63 0.24 2.63 14.47
N GLN A 64 1.35 2.21 13.87
CA GLN A 64 2.41 1.52 14.61
C GLN A 64 3.80 1.80 14.03
N PRO A 65 4.88 1.44 14.77
CA PRO A 65 6.22 1.44 14.21
C PRO A 65 6.38 0.36 13.12
N PRO A 66 7.20 0.62 12.09
CA PRO A 66 7.46 -0.33 11.00
C PRO A 66 7.80 -1.74 11.48
N GLY A 67 7.05 -2.73 11.01
CA GLY A 67 7.31 -4.15 11.27
C GLY A 67 7.02 -4.63 12.70
N ARG A 68 6.47 -3.76 13.56
CA ARG A 68 6.09 -4.11 14.95
C ARG A 68 4.58 -4.26 15.09
N LEU A 69 4.08 -5.42 14.66
CA LEU A 69 2.67 -5.79 14.78
C LEU A 69 2.20 -5.77 16.24
N GLY A 70 1.06 -5.13 16.49
CA GLY A 70 0.42 -5.10 17.81
C GLY A 70 1.03 -4.10 18.79
N ALA A 71 2.10 -3.39 18.41
CA ALA A 71 2.64 -2.25 19.16
C ALA A 71 1.91 -0.93 18.81
N GLY A 72 0.86 -1.01 18.00
CA GLY A 72 0.14 0.14 17.45
C GLY A 72 -1.08 0.57 18.22
N THR A 73 -1.50 1.80 17.94
CA THR A 73 -2.78 2.34 18.40
C THR A 73 -3.85 2.10 17.35
N THR A 74 -4.93 1.42 17.73
CA THR A 74 -6.17 1.31 16.93
C THR A 74 -7.26 2.20 17.52
N GLY A 75 -8.31 2.49 16.75
CA GLY A 75 -9.48 3.22 17.27
C GLY A 75 -9.39 4.73 17.14
N LEU A 76 -8.46 5.24 16.32
CA LEU A 76 -8.37 6.66 15.96
C LEU A 76 -8.90 6.93 14.56
N MET A 77 -8.62 6.00 13.65
CA MET A 77 -8.97 6.08 12.25
C MET A 77 -9.62 4.79 11.77
N CYS A 78 -10.35 4.91 10.68
CA CYS A 78 -10.94 3.80 9.95
C CYS A 78 -10.70 4.00 8.46
N TRP A 79 -10.86 2.91 7.71
CA TRP A 79 -10.71 2.93 6.26
C TRP A 79 -11.83 2.15 5.57
N LYS A 80 -12.08 2.48 4.31
CA LYS A 80 -12.89 1.66 3.41
C LYS A 80 -12.35 1.72 2.00
N GLU A 81 -12.64 0.69 1.23
CA GLU A 81 -12.52 0.74 -0.23
C GLU A 81 -13.83 1.31 -0.81
N SER A 82 -13.72 2.24 -1.75
CA SER A 82 -14.84 2.81 -2.49
C SER A 82 -14.38 3.11 -3.91
N ASN A 83 -15.00 2.48 -4.92
CA ASN A 83 -14.64 2.67 -6.33
C ASN A 83 -13.15 2.44 -6.63
N GLY A 84 -12.53 1.41 -6.04
CA GLY A 84 -11.10 1.11 -6.21
C GLY A 84 -10.17 2.09 -5.49
N GLN A 85 -10.72 2.99 -4.68
CA GLN A 85 -9.97 3.97 -3.91
C GLN A 85 -10.03 3.64 -2.43
N LEU A 86 -8.91 3.87 -1.76
CA LEU A 86 -8.79 3.87 -0.33
C LEU A 86 -9.26 5.21 0.22
N LEU A 87 -10.23 5.15 1.13
CA LEU A 87 -10.72 6.29 1.89
C LEU A 87 -10.40 6.11 3.36
N THR A 88 -10.04 7.18 4.05
CA THR A 88 -9.81 7.20 5.49
C THR A 88 -10.73 8.18 6.19
N ALA A 89 -11.09 7.88 7.44
CA ALA A 89 -11.89 8.76 8.27
C ALA A 89 -11.49 8.66 9.74
N THR A 90 -11.83 9.68 10.50
CA THR A 90 -11.84 9.67 11.96
C THR A 90 -13.29 9.68 12.45
N ALA A 91 -13.51 9.60 13.76
CA ALA A 91 -14.85 9.79 14.33
C ALA A 91 -15.49 11.13 13.90
N ALA A 92 -14.67 12.17 13.72
CA ALA A 92 -15.12 13.52 13.42
C ALA A 92 -15.52 13.73 11.95
N GLY A 93 -14.99 12.93 11.01
CA GLY A 93 -15.29 13.11 9.60
C GLY A 93 -14.40 12.29 8.68
N VAL A 94 -14.77 12.28 7.39
CA VAL A 94 -14.01 11.62 6.33
C VAL A 94 -12.88 12.55 5.88
N SER A 95 -11.65 12.03 5.85
CA SER A 95 -10.53 12.70 5.20
C SER A 95 -10.52 12.32 3.72
N PRO A 96 -10.47 13.29 2.80
CA PRO A 96 -10.44 13.02 1.36
C PRO A 96 -9.05 12.58 0.88
N GLN A 97 -8.18 12.05 1.74
CA GLN A 97 -6.99 11.38 1.24
C GLN A 97 -7.42 10.11 0.50
N VAL A 98 -7.56 10.29 -0.81
CA VAL A 98 -7.90 9.28 -1.80
C VAL A 98 -6.58 8.72 -2.32
N ALA A 99 -6.35 7.44 -2.06
CA ALA A 99 -5.22 6.70 -2.61
C ALA A 99 -5.74 5.54 -3.46
N PRO A 100 -5.15 5.22 -4.62
CA PRO A 100 -5.45 3.96 -5.29
C PRO A 100 -5.14 2.78 -4.36
N MET A 101 -6.00 1.76 -4.36
CA MET A 101 -5.82 0.57 -3.51
C MET A 101 -4.48 -0.17 -3.74
N ASP A 102 -3.88 -0.01 -4.93
CA ASP A 102 -2.59 -0.59 -5.28
C ASP A 102 -1.41 -0.03 -4.48
N LEU A 103 -1.58 1.11 -3.80
CA LEU A 103 -0.57 1.68 -2.91
C LEU A 103 -0.40 0.90 -1.61
N ILE A 104 -1.43 0.17 -1.19
CA ILE A 104 -1.43 -0.54 0.09
C ILE A 104 -1.37 -2.05 -0.07
N ARG A 105 -1.83 -2.58 -1.22
CA ARG A 105 -1.67 -3.99 -1.57
C ARG A 105 -0.23 -4.29 -1.90
#